data_AF-A0A8C9PEL5-F1
#
_entry.id   AF-A0A8C9PEL5-F1
#
_cell.length_a   1.000
_cell.length_b   1.000
_cell.length_c   1.000
_cell.angle_alpha   90.00
_cell.angle_beta   90.00
_cell.angle_gamma   90.00
#
_symmetry.space_group_name_H-M   'P 1'
#
loop_
_entity.id
_entity.type
_entity.pdbx_description
1 polymer ?
#
loop_
_entity_poly.entity_id
_entity_poly.type
_entity_poly.pdbx_seq_one_letter_code
_entity_poly.pdbx_strand_id
1 'polypeptide(L)'
;MTTSAHPSFSARGDGLLDTEKNSGEAENTYILRPIFQQRFRPSVVKDCIHTVLKEELANAEYIPEEMAQLTKHLSENIKDKLKVWLLDVSGMLTLTTTLMMFS
;
A
#
# COMPACT_ATOMS: atom_id res chain seq x y z
N MET A 1 49.95 -0.50 25.57
CA MET A 1 49.98 -0.02 24.16
C MET A 1 49.92 -1.28 23.30
N THR A 2 48.94 -1.61 22.48
CA THR A 2 47.81 -0.91 21.85
C THR A 2 46.65 -1.94 21.72
N THR A 3 45.40 -1.51 21.84
CA THR A 3 44.23 -2.34 21.50
C THR A 3 43.61 -1.77 20.23
N SER A 4 43.65 -2.53 19.14
CA SER A 4 42.96 -2.21 17.89
C SER A 4 41.46 -2.50 18.00
N ALA A 5 40.68 -1.64 17.36
CA ALA A 5 39.24 -1.51 17.58
C ALA A 5 38.42 -1.95 16.34
N HIS A 6 37.24 -2.50 16.66
CA HIS A 6 36.00 -2.66 15.87
C HIS A 6 35.96 -3.79 14.80
N PRO A 7 34.81 -4.50 14.65
CA PRO A 7 33.57 -3.90 14.14
C PRO A 7 32.30 -4.15 14.96
N SER A 8 31.39 -3.18 14.83
CA SER A 8 29.99 -3.16 15.26
C SER A 8 29.11 -4.20 14.55
N PHE A 9 28.06 -4.72 15.21
CA PHE A 9 26.63 -4.56 14.87
C PHE A 9 25.71 -5.56 15.60
N SER A 10 24.44 -5.17 15.71
CA SER A 10 23.22 -5.88 16.16
C SER A 10 22.88 -5.76 17.65
N ALA A 11 21.96 -4.87 18.03
CA ALA A 11 20.50 -4.84 17.76
C ALA A 11 19.73 -5.90 18.56
N ARG A 12 19.06 -5.46 19.63
CA ARG A 12 17.77 -5.99 20.09
C ARG A 12 17.12 -5.00 21.06
N GLY A 13 16.29 -4.10 20.53
CA GLY A 13 15.29 -3.38 21.31
C GLY A 13 14.02 -4.23 21.30
N ASP A 14 13.61 -4.68 22.47
CA ASP A 14 12.39 -5.47 22.68
C ASP A 14 11.57 -4.82 23.79
N GLY A 15 10.32 -4.49 23.48
CA GLY A 15 9.20 -4.24 24.39
C GLY A 15 9.25 -3.04 25.34
N LEU A 16 8.41 -2.03 25.08
CA LEU A 16 7.27 -1.70 25.96
C LEU A 16 6.44 -0.55 25.34
N LEU A 17 5.16 -0.83 25.04
CA LEU A 17 4.15 0.15 24.67
C LEU A 17 3.45 0.58 25.96
N ASP A 18 3.88 1.68 26.56
CA ASP A 18 3.13 2.33 27.62
C ASP A 18 2.11 3.30 27.00
N THR A 19 0.85 3.03 27.29
CA THR A 19 -0.29 3.91 26.99
C THR A 19 -0.28 5.02 28.03
N GLU A 20 0.23 6.20 27.68
CA GLU A 20 0.04 7.42 28.47
C GLU A 20 -0.71 8.49 27.67
N LYS A 21 -1.81 8.91 28.27
CA LYS A 21 -2.81 9.87 27.79
C LYS A 21 -2.21 11.28 27.80
N ASN A 22 -1.97 11.87 26.62
CA ASN A 22 -1.63 13.29 26.51
C ASN A 22 -2.83 14.12 26.02
N SER A 23 -3.01 15.24 26.70
CA SER A 23 -4.09 16.21 26.61
C SER A 23 -3.64 17.41 25.77
N GLY A 24 -4.30 17.65 24.63
CA GLY A 24 -4.49 19.00 24.10
C GLY A 24 -3.28 19.76 23.53
N GLU A 25 -2.41 19.10 22.77
CA GLU A 25 -1.38 19.76 21.97
C GLU A 25 -1.50 19.33 20.50
N ALA A 26 -1.42 20.30 19.58
CA ALA A 26 -1.66 20.10 18.15
C ALA A 26 -0.88 18.87 17.65
N GLU A 27 -1.65 17.82 17.35
CA GLU A 27 -1.13 16.53 16.91
C GLU A 27 -0.17 16.78 15.74
N ASN A 28 1.10 16.40 15.90
CA ASN A 28 2.15 16.62 14.91
C ASN A 28 1.67 16.18 13.51
N THR A 29 1.25 17.14 12.68
CA THR A 29 0.58 16.86 11.39
C THR A 29 1.58 16.40 10.33
N TYR A 30 2.86 16.73 10.50
CA TYR A 30 3.90 16.39 9.55
C TYR A 30 4.45 14.99 9.79
N ILE A 31 4.25 14.12 8.79
CA ILE A 31 4.78 12.76 8.79
C ILE A 31 6.23 12.79 8.28
N LEU A 32 7.20 12.78 9.20
CA LEU A 32 8.64 12.76 8.87
C LEU A 32 9.15 11.35 8.50
N ARG A 33 8.44 10.30 8.93
CA ARG A 33 8.74 8.91 8.61
C ARG A 33 7.60 8.32 7.80
N PRO A 34 7.84 7.88 6.56
CA PRO A 34 6.76 7.32 5.76
C PRO A 34 6.13 6.09 6.41
N ILE A 35 4.80 6.01 6.39
CA ILE A 35 4.06 4.93 7.03
C ILE A 35 4.25 3.63 6.25
N PHE A 36 4.83 2.61 6.90
CA PHE A 36 5.18 1.35 6.25
C PHE A 36 3.96 0.58 5.70
N GLN A 37 2.81 0.71 6.36
CA GLN A 37 1.55 0.11 5.92
C GLN A 37 1.03 0.74 4.62
N GLN A 38 1.33 2.02 4.38
CA GLN A 38 0.92 2.79 3.19
C GLN A 38 1.88 2.64 2.01
N ARG A 39 2.93 1.83 2.15
CA ARG A 39 3.91 1.63 1.08
C ARG A 39 3.34 0.75 -0.02
N PHE A 40 3.72 1.08 -1.24
CA PHE A 40 3.52 0.21 -2.40
C PHE A 40 4.19 -1.15 -2.15
N ARG A 41 3.43 -2.23 -2.35
CA ARG A 41 3.91 -3.61 -2.16
C ARG A 41 3.91 -4.33 -3.52
N PRO A 42 5.09 -4.63 -4.09
CA PRO A 42 5.17 -5.32 -5.38
C PRO A 42 4.44 -6.67 -5.41
N SER A 43 4.39 -7.38 -4.27
CA SER A 43 3.65 -8.64 -4.14
C SER A 43 2.15 -8.45 -4.38
N VAL A 44 1.55 -7.44 -3.75
CA VAL A 44 0.12 -7.12 -3.92
C VAL A 44 -0.19 -6.77 -5.37
N VAL A 45 0.72 -6.02 -6.01
CA VAL A 45 0.54 -5.64 -7.41
C VAL A 45 0.63 -6.84 -8.33
N LYS A 46 1.62 -7.71 -8.09
CA LYS A 46 1.76 -8.98 -8.80
C LYS A 46 0.49 -9.82 -8.67
N ASP A 47 -0.03 -9.99 -7.45
CA ASP A 47 -1.21 -10.81 -7.19
C ASP A 47 -2.47 -10.22 -7.85
N CYS A 48 -2.62 -8.88 -7.81
CA CYS A 48 -3.70 -8.18 -8.51
C CYS A 48 -3.64 -8.42 -10.03
N ILE A 49 -2.46 -8.29 -10.64
CA ILE A 49 -2.28 -8.51 -12.08
C ILE A 49 -2.63 -9.96 -12.45
N HIS A 50 -2.12 -10.93 -11.71
CA HIS A 50 -2.41 -12.35 -11.98
C HIS A 50 -3.89 -12.67 -11.83
N THR A 51 -4.56 -12.10 -10.84
CA THR A 51 -5.99 -12.33 -10.60
C THR A 51 -6.82 -11.78 -11.76
N VAL A 52 -6.61 -10.52 -12.13
CA VAL A 52 -7.34 -9.89 -13.25
C VAL A 52 -7.09 -10.62 -14.56
N LEU A 53 -5.83 -10.93 -14.88
CA LEU A 53 -5.50 -11.68 -16.10
C LEU A 53 -6.17 -13.06 -16.12
N LYS A 54 -6.16 -13.77 -14.99
CA LYS A 54 -6.74 -15.11 -14.92
C LYS A 54 -8.26 -15.07 -15.07
N GLU A 55 -8.94 -14.10 -14.46
CA GLU A 55 -10.39 -13.95 -14.53
C GLU A 55 -10.86 -13.54 -15.93
N GLU A 56 -10.24 -12.50 -16.49
CA GLU A 56 -10.65 -11.91 -17.78
C GLU A 56 -10.23 -12.78 -18.97
N LEU A 57 -9.08 -13.46 -18.90
CA LEU A 57 -8.55 -14.24 -20.03
C LEU A 57 -8.91 -15.73 -19.98
N ALA A 58 -9.58 -16.23 -18.93
CA ALA A 58 -9.90 -17.66 -18.79
C ALA A 58 -10.64 -18.24 -20.00
N ASN A 59 -11.52 -17.45 -20.63
CA ASN A 59 -12.34 -17.86 -21.78
C ASN A 59 -12.14 -16.94 -23.00
N ALA A 60 -11.13 -16.08 -22.98
CA ALA A 60 -10.89 -15.14 -24.06
C ALA A 60 -10.16 -15.82 -25.21
N GLU A 61 -10.71 -15.74 -26.42
CA GLU A 61 -10.02 -16.13 -27.63
C GLU A 61 -9.29 -14.92 -28.23
N TYR A 62 -8.19 -15.18 -28.92
CA TYR A 62 -7.42 -14.13 -29.56
C TYR A 62 -8.10 -13.67 -30.85
N ILE A 63 -8.69 -12.49 -30.83
CA ILE A 63 -9.31 -11.80 -31.98
C ILE A 63 -8.55 -10.51 -32.25
N PRO A 64 -7.73 -10.42 -33.31
CA PRO A 64 -6.83 -9.28 -33.58
C PRO A 64 -7.53 -7.91 -33.53
N GLU A 65 -8.77 -7.84 -33.99
CA GLU A 65 -9.59 -6.63 -34.05
C GLU A 65 -9.97 -6.11 -32.65
N GLU A 66 -10.13 -7.00 -31.68
CA GLU A 66 -10.59 -6.69 -30.32
C GLU A 66 -9.43 -6.65 -29.31
N MET A 67 -8.27 -7.25 -29.62
CA MET A 67 -7.13 -7.33 -28.71
C MET A 67 -6.63 -5.97 -28.21
N ALA A 68 -6.64 -4.96 -29.06
CA ALA A 68 -6.24 -3.60 -28.66
C ALA A 68 -7.18 -3.04 -27.58
N GLN A 69 -8.49 -3.29 -27.73
CA GLN A 69 -9.50 -2.86 -26.75
C GLN A 69 -9.40 -3.69 -25.48
N LEU A 70 -9.26 -5.02 -25.59
CA LEU A 70 -9.09 -5.92 -24.47
C LEU A 70 -7.86 -5.55 -23.64
N THR A 71 -6.71 -5.32 -24.28
CA THR A 71 -5.47 -4.94 -23.59
C THR A 71 -5.62 -3.62 -22.85
N LYS A 72 -6.26 -2.64 -23.48
CA LYS A 72 -6.58 -1.36 -22.84
C LYS A 72 -7.49 -1.56 -21.63
N HIS A 73 -8.56 -2.32 -21.79
CA HIS A 73 -9.51 -2.64 -20.72
C HIS A 73 -8.81 -3.28 -19.52
N LEU A 74 -7.99 -4.32 -19.73
CA LEU A 74 -7.24 -4.96 -18.65
C LEU A 74 -6.30 -3.98 -17.95
N SER A 75 -5.59 -3.13 -18.69
CA SER A 75 -4.67 -2.14 -18.10
C SER A 75 -5.41 -1.11 -17.24
N GLU A 76 -6.61 -0.68 -17.67
CA GLU A 76 -7.46 0.24 -16.93
C GLU A 76 -8.03 -0.42 -15.67
N ASN A 77 -8.53 -1.65 -15.78
CA ASN A 77 -9.06 -2.42 -14.66
C ASN A 77 -7.99 -2.67 -13.57
N ILE A 78 -6.79 -3.09 -13.97
CA ILE A 78 -5.66 -3.28 -13.04
C ILE A 78 -5.32 -1.97 -12.32
N LYS A 79 -5.23 -0.85 -13.07
CA LYS A 79 -4.95 0.47 -12.50
C LYS A 79 -6.01 0.88 -11.48
N ASP A 80 -7.29 0.67 -11.79
CA ASP A 80 -8.39 1.08 -10.92
C ASP A 80 -8.45 0.23 -9.65
N LYS A 81 -8.20 -1.08 -9.75
CA LYS A 81 -8.08 -1.98 -8.59
C LYS A 81 -6.93 -1.58 -7.67
N LEU A 82 -5.76 -1.27 -8.23
CA LEU A 82 -4.61 -0.81 -7.46
C LEU A 82 -4.85 0.55 -6.82
N LYS A 83 -5.55 1.45 -7.51
CA LYS A 83 -5.92 2.76 -6.98
C LYS A 83 -6.81 2.59 -5.75
N VAL A 84 -7.86 1.78 -5.82
CA VAL A 84 -8.74 1.50 -4.66
C VAL A 84 -7.94 0.93 -3.48
N TRP A 85 -7.07 -0.05 -3.74
CA TRP A 85 -6.20 -0.59 -2.69
C TRP A 85 -5.29 0.48 -2.07
N LEU A 86 -4.73 1.38 -2.89
CA LEU A 86 -3.90 2.49 -2.41
C LEU A 86 -4.69 3.47 -1.55
N LEU A 87 -5.93 3.79 -1.95
CA LEU A 87 -6.82 4.64 -1.16
C LEU A 87 -7.16 4.01 0.20
N ASP A 88 -7.45 2.71 0.22
CA ASP A 88 -7.73 1.94 1.44
C ASP A 88 -6.53 1.96 2.39
N VAL A 89 -5.33 1.58 1.91
CA VAL A 89 -4.13 1.57 2.77
C VAL A 89 -3.75 2.97 3.24
N SER A 90 -4.01 4.02 2.44
CA SER A 90 -3.77 5.41 2.85
C SER A 90 -4.72 5.91 3.95
N GLY A 91 -5.79 5.18 4.27
CA GLY A 91 -6.85 5.61 5.19
C GLY A 91 -7.74 6.73 4.65
N MET A 92 -7.47 7.21 3.43
CA MET A 92 -8.23 8.30 2.80
C MET A 92 -9.68 7.90 2.52
N LEU A 93 -9.92 6.63 2.14
CA LEU A 93 -11.29 6.13 1.91
C LEU A 93 -12.16 6.26 3.17
N THR A 94 -11.66 5.80 4.33
CA THR A 94 -12.34 5.88 5.62
C THR A 94 -12.70 7.33 5.98
N LEU A 95 -11.79 8.27 5.77
CA LEU A 95 -12.03 9.70 6.04
C LEU A 95 -13.10 10.28 5.12
N THR A 96 -13.06 9.96 3.81
CA THR A 96 -14.06 10.45 2.85
C THR A 96 -15.46 9.92 3.14
N THR A 97 -15.61 8.62 3.44
CA THR A 97 -16.91 8.02 3.76
C THR A 97 -17.46 8.56 5.09
N THR A 98 -16.60 8.70 6.10
CA THR A 98 -16.99 9.24 7.41
C THR A 98 -17.50 10.68 7.29
N LEU A 99 -16.81 11.54 6.54
CA LEU A 99 -17.26 12.92 6.28
C LEU A 99 -18.61 12.98 5.54
N MET A 100 -18.83 12.09 4.57
CA MET A 100 -20.12 12.02 3.84
C MET A 100 -21.29 11.56 4.73
N MET A 101 -21.04 10.77 5.79
CA MET A 101 -22.08 10.29 6.71
C MET A 101 -22.48 11.33 7.78
N PHE A 102 -21.65 12.35 8.00
CA PHE A 102 -21.88 13.42 8.98
C PHE A 102 -22.35 14.75 8.35
N SER A 103 -22.67 14.76 7.06
CA SER A 103 -23.22 15.92 6.33
C SER A 103 -24.65 15.67 5.89
#